data_AF-A0A5B7BBK7-F1
#
_entry.id   AF-A0A5B7BBK7-F1
#
_cell.length_a   1.000
_cell.length_b   1.000
_cell.length_c   1.000
_cell.angle_alpha   90.00
_cell.angle_beta   90.00
_cell.angle_gamma   90.00
#
_symmetry.space_group_name_H-M   'P 1'
#
loop_
_entity.id
_entity.type
_entity.pdbx_description
1 polymer ?
#
loop_
_entity_poly.entity_id
_entity_poly.type
_entity_poly.pdbx_seq_one_letter_code
_entity_poly.pdbx_strand_id
1 'polypeptide(L)'
;MNYVNFPIGLQKTWCVAKPSSDQATLTANINYACSQVDCRVLQRGCPCFSPDNLVNHASIAMNLYYQSRGRNRWNCDFRNSALIVMTCYQIVYAYDQAWCSNGG
;
A
#
# COMPACT_ATOMS: atom_id res chain seq x y z
N MET A 1 3.59 -33.99 -7.30
CA MET A 1 3.86 -32.55 -7.07
C MET A 1 2.55 -31.80 -7.30
N ASN A 2 1.80 -31.58 -6.22
CA ASN A 2 0.48 -30.96 -6.29
C ASN A 2 0.65 -29.44 -6.33
N TYR A 3 0.54 -28.84 -7.51
CA TYR A 3 0.32 -27.40 -7.61
C TYR A 3 -1.08 -27.12 -7.10
N VAL A 4 -1.18 -26.66 -5.85
CA VAL A 4 -2.42 -26.12 -5.30
C VAL A 4 -2.85 -24.96 -6.18
N ASN A 5 -3.85 -25.22 -7.02
CA ASN A 5 -4.52 -24.20 -7.81
C ASN A 5 -5.35 -23.35 -6.84
N PHE A 6 -4.69 -22.35 -6.25
CA PHE A 6 -5.39 -21.32 -5.49
C PHE A 6 -6.33 -20.59 -6.46
N PRO A 7 -7.65 -20.52 -6.18
CA PRO A 7 -8.53 -19.71 -7.01
C PRO A 7 -7.97 -18.28 -7.06
N ILE A 8 -7.67 -17.83 -8.28
CA ILE A 8 -7.05 -16.51 -8.59
C ILE A 8 -8.05 -15.36 -8.33
N GLY A 9 -9.00 -15.54 -7.40
CA GLY A 9 -10.00 -14.57 -6.98
C GLY A 9 -9.80 -14.04 -5.55
N LEU A 10 -8.85 -14.58 -4.77
CA LEU A 10 -8.64 -14.21 -3.35
C LEU A 10 -7.24 -13.64 -3.04
N GLN A 11 -6.35 -13.50 -4.03
CA GLN A 11 -5.04 -12.91 -3.82
C GLN A 11 -5.14 -11.38 -3.90
N LYS A 12 -5.26 -10.71 -2.73
CA LYS A 12 -5.16 -9.26 -2.67
C LYS A 12 -3.68 -8.86 -2.84
N THR A 13 -3.40 -8.08 -3.87
CA THR A 13 -2.11 -7.43 -4.05
C THR A 13 -2.13 -6.08 -3.35
N TRP A 14 -1.00 -5.68 -2.80
CA TRP A 14 -0.85 -4.43 -2.09
C TRP A 14 0.40 -3.69 -2.56
N CYS A 15 0.31 -2.36 -2.67
CA CYS A 15 1.44 -1.52 -3.02
C CYS A 15 2.05 -0.89 -1.77
N VAL A 16 3.28 -1.27 -1.41
CA VAL A 16 3.99 -0.70 -0.25
C VAL A 16 5.15 0.18 -0.68
N ALA A 17 5.44 1.24 0.07
CA ALA A 17 6.63 2.04 -0.11
C ALA A 17 7.87 1.24 0.32
N LYS A 18 8.98 1.38 -0.41
CA LYS A 18 10.25 0.78 0.01
C LYS A 18 10.77 1.53 1.24
N PRO A 19 11.13 0.83 2.33
CA PRO A 19 11.69 1.46 3.52
C PRO A 19 13.08 2.07 3.28
N SER A 20 13.78 1.65 2.23
CA SER A 20 15.06 2.23 1.79
C SER A 20 14.92 3.51 0.97
N SER A 21 13.70 4.01 0.77
CA SER A 21 13.46 5.25 0.01
C SER A 21 13.73 6.48 0.87
N ASP A 22 14.29 7.54 0.27
CA ASP A 22 14.51 8.81 0.96
C ASP A 22 13.19 9.48 1.39
N GLN A 23 13.25 10.21 2.51
CA GLN A 23 12.16 11.01 3.06
C GLN A 23 11.49 11.92 2.00
N ALA A 24 12.29 12.54 1.14
CA ALA A 24 11.82 13.42 0.07
C ALA A 24 11.02 12.67 -0.99
N THR A 25 11.48 11.47 -1.38
CA THR A 25 10.79 10.59 -2.32
C THR A 25 9.46 10.10 -1.73
N LEU A 26 9.46 9.68 -0.47
CA LEU A 26 8.24 9.25 0.22
C LEU A 26 7.20 10.37 0.28
N THR A 27 7.62 11.59 0.63
CA THR A 27 6.73 12.76 0.69
C THR A 27 6.18 13.12 -0.69
N ALA A 28 7.01 13.07 -1.73
CA ALA A 28 6.59 13.29 -3.11
C ALA A 28 5.55 12.25 -3.56
N ASN A 29 5.74 10.99 -3.19
CA ASN A 29 4.78 9.92 -3.51
C ASN A 29 3.44 10.09 -2.80
N ILE A 30 3.46 10.50 -1.52
CA ILE A 30 2.24 10.83 -0.76
C ILE A 30 1.49 11.95 -1.48
N ASN A 31 2.15 13.08 -1.75
CA ASN A 31 1.52 14.23 -2.41
C ASN A 31 0.97 13.86 -3.79
N TYR A 32 1.72 13.08 -4.58
CA TYR A 32 1.28 12.62 -5.88
C TYR A 32 0.05 11.72 -5.77
N ALA A 33 0.10 10.68 -4.94
CA ALA A 33 -1.03 9.77 -4.75
C ALA A 33 -2.27 10.52 -4.24
N CYS A 34 -2.12 11.39 -3.25
CA CYS A 34 -3.23 12.17 -2.68
C CYS A 34 -3.80 13.25 -3.62
N SER A 35 -3.08 13.63 -4.68
CA SER A 35 -3.65 14.45 -5.75
C SER A 35 -4.60 13.68 -6.67
N GLN A 36 -4.50 12.34 -6.65
CA GLN A 36 -5.24 11.43 -7.53
C GLN A 36 -6.33 10.65 -6.79
N VAL A 37 -6.14 10.41 -5.49
CA VAL A 37 -7.06 9.67 -4.62
C VAL A 37 -7.28 10.39 -3.31
N ASP A 38 -8.35 10.02 -2.63
CA ASP A 38 -8.71 10.59 -1.35
C ASP A 38 -7.85 10.02 -0.20
N CYS A 39 -6.98 10.86 0.35
CA CYS A 39 -6.10 10.54 1.47
C CYS A 39 -6.66 10.97 2.85
N ARG A 40 -7.97 11.24 3.00
CA ARG A 40 -8.55 11.60 4.31
C ARG A 40 -8.22 10.60 5.42
N VAL A 41 -8.06 9.32 5.08
CA VAL A 41 -7.67 8.27 6.04
C VAL A 41 -6.29 8.49 6.66
N LEU A 42 -5.40 9.29 6.04
CA LEU A 42 -4.08 9.63 6.57
C LEU A 42 -4.08 10.81 7.53
N GLN A 43 -5.22 11.43 7.81
CA GLN A 43 -5.28 12.57 8.72
C GLN A 43 -5.13 12.14 10.18
N ARG A 44 -4.57 13.04 11.00
CA ARG A 44 -4.49 12.87 12.46
C ARG A 44 -5.89 12.61 13.02
N GLY A 45 -6.03 11.53 13.79
CA GLY A 45 -7.31 11.10 14.36
C GLY A 45 -7.98 9.95 13.60
N CYS A 46 -7.45 9.55 12.44
CA CYS A 46 -7.88 8.33 11.74
C CYS A 46 -7.10 7.09 12.22
N PRO A 47 -7.69 5.89 12.16
CA PRO A 47 -7.04 4.64 12.58
C PRO A 47 -5.74 4.32 11.83
N CYS A 48 -5.55 4.94 10.66
CA CYS A 48 -4.42 4.77 9.75
C CYS A 48 -3.27 5.75 9.95
N PHE A 49 -3.42 6.71 10.88
CA PHE A 49 -2.39 7.69 11.14
C PHE A 49 -1.20 7.09 11.90
N SER A 50 -1.44 6.09 12.75
CA SER A 50 -0.43 5.45 13.60
C SER A 50 0.07 4.14 12.97
N PRO A 51 1.39 3.88 12.94
CA PRO A 51 2.48 4.75 13.37
C PRO A 51 2.69 5.98 12.46
N ASP A 52 3.04 7.13 13.06
CA ASP A 52 3.38 8.38 12.38
C ASP A 52 4.77 8.27 11.73
N ASN A 53 4.83 7.43 10.69
CA ASN A 53 6.02 7.20 9.88
C ASN A 53 5.68 7.49 8.42
N LEU A 54 6.52 8.26 7.73
CA LEU A 54 6.35 8.55 6.32
C LEU A 54 6.29 7.29 5.45
N VAL A 55 7.02 6.23 5.79
CA VAL A 55 6.95 4.97 5.03
C VAL A 55 5.55 4.36 5.12
N ASN A 56 4.91 4.46 6.29
CA ASN A 56 3.55 3.97 6.50
C ASN A 56 2.54 4.83 5.73
N HIS A 57 2.61 6.16 5.89
CA HIS A 57 1.71 7.08 5.19
C HIS A 57 1.85 6.98 3.67
N ALA A 58 3.08 6.84 3.16
CA ALA A 58 3.35 6.61 1.76
C ALA A 58 2.76 5.28 1.29
N SER A 59 2.97 4.19 2.02
CA SER A 59 2.42 2.87 1.66
C SER A 59 0.89 2.90 1.53
N ILE A 60 0.19 3.58 2.45
CA ILE A 60 -1.27 3.71 2.39
C ILE A 60 -1.69 4.55 1.18
N ALA A 61 -1.11 5.73 0.99
CA ALA A 61 -1.44 6.61 -0.14
C ALA A 61 -1.20 5.93 -1.50
N MET A 62 -0.03 5.31 -1.65
CA MET A 62 0.38 4.59 -2.86
C MET A 62 -0.53 3.41 -3.13
N ASN A 63 -0.96 2.70 -2.08
CA ASN A 63 -1.89 1.61 -2.23
C ASN A 63 -3.31 2.06 -2.62
N LEU A 64 -3.81 3.16 -2.05
CA LEU A 64 -5.10 3.73 -2.45
C LEU A 64 -5.08 4.08 -3.94
N TYR A 65 -4.00 4.71 -4.41
CA TYR A 65 -3.78 4.98 -5.83
C TYR A 65 -3.75 3.70 -6.67
N TYR A 66 -2.96 2.70 -6.25
CA TYR A 66 -2.85 1.41 -6.92
C TYR A 66 -4.20 0.70 -7.06
N GLN A 67 -5.02 0.70 -6.01
CA GLN A 67 -6.37 0.11 -6.01
C GLN A 67 -7.33 0.89 -6.91
N SER A 68 -7.34 2.23 -6.82
CA SER A 68 -8.17 3.10 -7.66
C SER A 68 -7.87 2.91 -9.14
N ARG A 69 -6.61 2.61 -9.49
CA ARG A 69 -6.16 2.38 -10.87
C ARG A 69 -6.19 0.92 -11.32
N GLY A 70 -6.99 0.07 -10.65
CA GLY A 70 -7.25 -1.31 -11.07
C GLY A 70 -6.12 -2.30 -10.76
N ARG A 71 -5.26 -2.01 -9.79
CA ARG A 71 -4.19 -2.91 -9.31
C ARG A 71 -3.19 -3.36 -10.40
N ASN A 72 -2.98 -2.53 -11.43
CA ASN A 72 -1.99 -2.83 -12.47
C ASN A 72 -0.57 -2.65 -11.95
N ARG A 73 0.34 -3.55 -12.34
CA ARG A 73 1.73 -3.58 -11.82
C ARG A 73 2.46 -2.24 -11.99
N TRP A 74 2.21 -1.57 -13.12
CA TRP A 74 2.81 -0.29 -13.50
C TRP A 74 2.41 0.86 -12.56
N ASN A 75 1.27 0.77 -11.88
CA ASN A 75 0.77 1.81 -10.99
C ASN A 75 1.44 1.80 -9.60
N CYS A 76 2.27 0.79 -9.31
CA CYS A 76 3.00 0.65 -8.05
C CYS A 76 4.52 0.82 -8.23
N ASP A 77 4.98 1.40 -9.34
CA ASP A 77 6.42 1.62 -9.51
C ASP A 77 6.94 2.81 -8.68
N PHE A 78 6.23 3.94 -8.71
CA PHE A 78 6.60 5.20 -8.03
C PHE A 78 8.10 5.51 -8.13
N ARG A 79 8.67 5.46 -9.35
CA ARG A 79 10.11 5.66 -9.60
C ARG A 79 10.97 4.64 -8.86
N ASN A 80 10.58 3.36 -8.94
CA ASN A 80 11.23 2.25 -8.24
C ASN A 80 11.30 2.43 -6.72
N SER A 81 10.38 3.18 -6.12
CA SER A 81 10.33 3.41 -4.67
C SER A 81 9.13 2.69 -4.01
N ALA A 82 8.38 1.88 -4.75
CA ALA A 82 7.37 0.97 -4.21
C ALA A 82 7.57 -0.47 -4.67
N LEU A 83 6.87 -1.37 -3.98
CA LEU A 83 6.88 -2.81 -4.22
C LEU A 83 5.45 -3.35 -4.12
N ILE A 84 5.11 -4.28 -5.00
CA ILE A 84 3.86 -5.03 -4.89
C ILE A 84 4.11 -6.24 -4.02
N VAL A 85 3.38 -6.34 -2.91
CA VAL A 85 3.35 -7.52 -2.06
C VAL A 85 2.06 -8.28 -2.29
N MET A 86 2.16 -9.61 -2.34
CA MET A 86 1.00 -10.48 -2.48
C MET A 86 0.61 -10.97 -1.09
N THR A 87 -0.64 -10.77 -0.68
CA THR A 87 -1.16 -11.38 0.54
C THR A 87 -1.56 -12.83 0.22
N CYS A 88 -0.58 -13.70 -0.03
CA CYS A 88 -0.83 -15.14 0.08
C CYS A 88 -0.76 -15.50 1.57
N TYR A 89 -1.74 -16.29 2.01
CA TYR A 89 -1.92 -16.73 3.40
C TYR A 89 -0.64 -17.41 3.91
N GLN A 90 0.24 -16.63 4.57
CA GLN A 90 1.11 -16.97 5.71
C GLN A 90 2.18 -15.87 6.00
N ILE A 91 2.25 -14.75 5.27
CA ILE A 91 3.14 -13.63 5.64
C ILE A 91 2.31 -12.44 6.14
N VAL A 92 1.52 -12.65 7.19
CA VAL A 92 0.72 -11.61 7.87
C VAL A 92 1.62 -10.68 8.71
N TYR A 93 2.95 -10.72 8.54
CA TYR A 93 3.92 -10.06 9.41
C TYR A 93 4.83 -9.07 8.66
N ALA A 94 4.22 -8.14 7.93
CA ALA A 94 4.87 -6.87 7.61
C ALA A 94 3.92 -5.71 7.93
N TYR A 95 3.54 -5.62 9.21
CA TYR A 95 3.13 -4.40 9.91
C TYR A 95 1.87 -3.65 9.39
N ASP A 96 0.76 -3.82 10.12
CA ASP A 96 -0.30 -2.82 10.38
C ASP A 96 -1.17 -2.21 9.26
N GLN A 97 -1.22 -2.76 8.04
CA GLN A 97 -2.11 -2.19 6.99
C GLN A 97 -3.53 -2.81 6.94
N ALA A 98 -3.80 -3.84 7.74
CA ALA A 98 -5.11 -4.51 7.77
C ALA A 98 -6.24 -3.66 8.39
N TRP A 99 -5.90 -2.68 9.24
CA TRP A 99 -6.88 -1.75 9.83
C TRP A 99 -7.35 -0.66 8.86
N CYS A 100 -6.48 -0.24 7.92
CA CYS A 100 -6.82 0.78 6.93
C CYS A 100 -7.63 0.28 5.75
N SER A 101 -7.44 -1.00 5.42
CA SER A 101 -8.05 -1.64 4.26
C SER A 101 -9.46 -2.14 4.52
N ASN A 102 -9.76 -2.44 5.79
CA ASN A 102 -11.01 -3.08 6.23
C ASN A 102 -11.77 -2.23 7.27
N GLY A 103 -11.41 -0.96 7.42
CA GLY A 103 -12.05 -0.05 8.36
C GLY A 103 -13.34 0.56 7.80
N GLY A 104 -14.44 -0.19 7.91
CA GLY A 104 -15.82 0.30 7.81
C GLY A 104 -16.44 0.31 6.42
#